data_AF-A0A6A3MWE8-F1
#
_entry.id   AF-A0A6A3MWE8-F1
#
_cell.length_a   1.000
_cell.length_b   1.000
_cell.length_c   1.000
_cell.angle_alpha   90.00
_cell.angle_beta   90.00
_cell.angle_gamma   90.00
#
_symmetry.space_group_name_H-M   'P 1'
#
loop_
_entity.id
_entity.type
_entity.pdbx_description
1 polymer ?
#
loop_
_entity_poly.entity_id
_entity_poly.type
_entity_poly.pdbx_seq_one_letter_code
_entity_poly.pdbx_strand_id
1 'polypeptide(L)'
;MSREPPNKKRKVVDAPEAVEAASKQITELTEELPSLPFAYRYRNGKFFYVRKCYEGYYELVKKMLDDGKPWVTVTGTPGIGKSVFYAYFFNPLREREPNTWIIAISFKRENIAEIAVYKGRGDPEEIDTDVTSETEAAIGKVLKEARANKKVLFLCDGRPTKIWRLNQMVVFTSPNEKWLRAVRNTYSTLFMPLWTFEELREATLALSLAGPSRVKCISDDDLETRFNTFGGVASECLSLDEVVVDLAKDYIIDEIKTINSLGKLRSVLKGVHDGVDWHCLFYYFPVDVNGMKRDWKLASPFVVERLAERMLQVTRNDKEAIRASIEDIPRGAPLAEWLDAHEGLGGAQSS
;
A
#
# COMPACT_ATOMS: atom_id res chain seq x y z
N MET A 1 -29.36 15.20 62.16
CA MET A 1 -28.20 15.21 61.24
C MET A 1 -28.52 14.31 60.06
N SER A 2 -29.06 14.89 58.98
CA SER A 2 -29.25 14.21 57.70
C SER A 2 -28.69 15.14 56.63
N ARG A 3 -27.59 14.74 55.99
CA ARG A 3 -27.02 15.42 54.83
C ARG A 3 -27.24 14.50 53.63
N GLU A 4 -28.14 14.91 52.74
CA GLU A 4 -28.23 14.35 51.38
C GLU A 4 -26.99 14.75 50.56
N PRO A 5 -26.49 13.90 49.66
CA PRO A 5 -25.40 14.25 48.75
C PRO A 5 -25.91 15.05 47.53
N PRO A 6 -25.06 15.90 46.92
CA PRO A 6 -25.48 16.82 45.86
C PRO A 6 -25.63 16.11 44.52
N ASN A 7 -26.73 16.42 43.85
CA ASN A 7 -27.07 15.97 42.51
C ASN A 7 -26.08 16.57 41.47
N LYS A 8 -25.10 15.79 41.03
CA LYS A 8 -24.23 16.16 39.90
C LYS A 8 -25.04 16.11 38.60
N LYS A 9 -25.48 17.28 38.13
CA LYS A 9 -25.96 17.45 36.75
C LYS A 9 -24.86 16.99 35.80
N ARG A 10 -25.04 15.81 35.17
CA ARG A 10 -24.28 15.43 33.98
C ARG A 10 -24.58 16.49 32.92
N LYS A 11 -23.53 17.16 32.45
CA LYS A 11 -23.59 18.03 31.27
C LYS A 11 -23.96 17.12 30.10
N VAL A 12 -25.22 17.19 29.67
CA VAL A 12 -25.65 16.60 28.39
C VAL A 12 -24.91 17.43 27.34
N VAL A 13 -23.91 16.83 26.71
CA VAL A 13 -23.29 17.42 25.52
C VAL A 13 -24.36 17.31 24.44
N ASP A 14 -24.79 18.45 23.90
CA ASP A 14 -25.87 18.53 22.93
C ASP A 14 -25.49 17.69 21.70
N ALA A 15 -26.29 16.65 21.44
CA ALA A 15 -26.10 15.70 20.34
C ALA A 15 -25.88 16.33 18.95
N PRO A 16 -26.45 17.51 18.60
CA PRO A 16 -26.19 18.16 17.31
C PRO A 16 -24.73 18.63 17.14
N GLU A 17 -24.10 19.10 18.22
CA GLU A 17 -22.74 19.68 18.17
C GLU A 17 -21.68 18.58 18.01
N ALA A 18 -21.89 17.43 18.64
CA ALA A 18 -21.06 16.24 18.47
C ALA A 18 -21.18 15.63 17.06
N VAL A 19 -22.37 15.68 16.46
CA VAL A 19 -22.61 15.20 15.09
C VAL A 19 -21.99 16.15 14.05
N GLU A 20 -22.06 17.47 14.26
CA GLU A 20 -21.41 18.44 13.39
C GLU A 20 -19.87 18.37 13.49
N ALA A 21 -19.32 18.20 14.70
CA ALA A 21 -17.89 18.02 14.92
C ALA A 21 -17.36 16.71 14.31
N ALA A 22 -18.11 15.61 14.43
CA ALA A 22 -17.77 14.34 13.79
C ALA A 22 -17.83 14.45 12.26
N SER A 23 -18.84 15.14 11.72
CA SER A 23 -18.96 15.40 10.28
C SER A 23 -17.82 16.26 9.72
N LYS A 24 -17.39 17.30 10.47
CA LYS A 24 -16.21 18.11 10.15
C LYS A 24 -14.91 17.31 10.20
N GLN A 25 -14.72 16.46 11.21
CA GLN A 25 -13.53 15.59 11.29
C GLN A 25 -13.50 14.54 10.16
N ILE A 26 -14.65 14.00 9.75
CA ILE A 26 -14.74 13.06 8.63
C ILE A 26 -14.40 13.74 7.29
N THR A 27 -14.79 15.01 7.12
CA THR A 27 -14.47 15.79 5.91
C THR A 27 -13.00 16.23 5.84
N GLU A 28 -12.30 16.36 6.96
CA GLU A 28 -10.85 16.65 6.98
C GLU A 28 -9.98 15.42 6.68
N LEU A 29 -10.51 14.21 6.89
CA LEU A 29 -9.76 12.95 6.77
C LEU A 29 -10.02 12.21 5.46
N THR A 30 -10.90 12.73 4.60
CA THR A 30 -11.25 12.09 3.33
C THR A 30 -11.21 13.07 2.18
N GLU A 31 -10.89 12.57 0.99
CA GLU A 31 -10.94 13.31 -0.25
C GLU A 31 -11.73 12.53 -1.30
N GLU A 32 -12.40 13.24 -2.20
CA GLU A 32 -13.07 12.62 -3.35
C GLU A 32 -12.02 12.13 -4.35
N LEU A 33 -12.22 10.93 -4.89
CA LEU A 33 -11.35 10.33 -5.88
C LEU A 33 -11.43 11.14 -7.18
N PRO A 34 -10.32 11.76 -7.64
CA PRO A 34 -10.31 12.47 -8.91
C PRO A 34 -10.52 11.49 -10.05
N SER A 35 -11.11 11.97 -11.16
CA SER A 35 -11.15 11.21 -12.41
C SER A 35 -9.73 11.08 -12.94
N LEU A 36 -9.11 9.91 -12.72
CA LEU A 36 -7.74 9.57 -13.10
C LEU A 36 -7.70 8.13 -13.64
N PRO A 37 -6.78 7.83 -14.57
CA PRO A 37 -6.46 6.47 -14.95
C PRO A 37 -5.91 5.66 -13.76
N PHE A 38 -6.53 4.52 -13.45
CA PHE A 38 -6.07 3.61 -12.39
C PHE A 38 -5.78 2.20 -12.91
N ALA A 39 -4.63 1.64 -12.51
CA ALA A 39 -4.25 0.26 -12.84
C ALA A 39 -5.23 -0.74 -12.20
N TYR A 40 -5.73 -0.42 -11.01
CA TYR A 40 -6.76 -1.19 -10.34
C TYR A 40 -7.84 -0.25 -9.82
N ARG A 41 -9.11 -0.59 -10.07
CA ARG A 41 -10.23 0.22 -9.61
C ARG A 41 -10.23 0.32 -8.09
N TYR A 42 -10.40 1.54 -7.59
CA TYR A 42 -10.67 1.77 -6.18
C TYR A 42 -12.04 1.20 -5.82
N ARG A 43 -12.12 0.40 -4.75
CA ARG A 43 -13.31 -0.40 -4.40
C ARG A 43 -14.13 0.17 -3.25
N ASN A 44 -13.63 1.16 -2.53
CA ASN A 44 -14.25 1.65 -1.30
C ASN A 44 -15.14 2.89 -1.52
N GLY A 45 -15.66 3.05 -2.74
CA GLY A 45 -16.59 4.12 -3.10
C GLY A 45 -15.91 5.33 -3.73
N LYS A 46 -16.47 6.52 -3.48
CA LYS A 46 -16.05 7.79 -4.10
C LYS A 46 -14.98 8.53 -3.32
N PHE A 47 -14.85 8.25 -2.03
CA PHE A 47 -13.93 8.94 -1.14
C PHE A 47 -12.82 8.02 -0.71
N PHE A 48 -11.61 8.55 -0.49
CA PHE A 48 -10.49 7.83 0.07
C PHE A 48 -9.99 8.52 1.34
N TYR A 49 -9.40 7.73 2.25
CA TYR A 49 -8.80 8.24 3.48
C TYR A 49 -7.44 8.88 3.20
N VAL A 50 -7.25 10.11 3.67
CA VAL A 50 -6.00 10.85 3.58
C VAL A 50 -5.11 10.47 4.75
N ARG A 51 -4.05 9.69 4.48
CA ARG A 51 -3.11 9.28 5.53
C ARG A 51 -2.27 10.46 6.00
N LYS A 52 -1.97 10.51 7.30
CA LYS A 52 -1.09 11.50 7.93
C LYS A 52 0.27 11.64 7.23
N CYS A 53 0.80 10.56 6.65
CA CYS A 53 2.08 10.58 5.95
C CYS A 53 2.03 11.19 4.53
N TYR A 54 0.86 11.36 3.92
CA TYR A 54 0.75 11.76 2.51
C TYR A 54 1.35 13.13 2.24
N GLU A 55 1.12 14.14 3.07
CA GLU A 55 1.69 15.47 2.86
C GLU A 55 3.22 15.43 2.90
N GLY A 56 3.81 14.69 3.84
CA GLY A 56 5.27 14.50 3.89
C GLY A 56 5.83 13.87 2.62
N TYR A 57 5.15 12.85 2.07
CA TYR A 57 5.57 12.23 0.80
C TYR A 57 5.34 13.15 -0.40
N TYR A 58 4.28 13.96 -0.40
CA TYR A 58 4.02 14.95 -1.44
C TYR A 58 5.19 15.94 -1.53
N GLU A 59 5.58 16.53 -0.40
CA GLU A 59 6.69 17.47 -0.33
C GLU A 59 8.03 16.84 -0.74
N LEU A 60 8.28 15.58 -0.36
CA LEU A 60 9.47 14.85 -0.80
C LEU A 60 9.50 14.63 -2.32
N VAL A 61 8.38 14.18 -2.91
CA VAL A 61 8.28 14.00 -4.37
C VAL A 61 8.45 15.33 -5.08
N LYS A 62 7.80 16.39 -4.60
CA LYS A 62 7.88 17.73 -5.18
C LYS A 62 9.29 18.28 -5.15
N LYS A 63 9.97 18.20 -4.00
CA LYS A 63 11.36 18.59 -3.87
C LYS A 63 12.25 17.85 -4.88
N MET A 64 12.09 16.54 -5.02
CA MET A 64 12.85 15.78 -6.03
C MET A 64 12.59 16.26 -7.45
N LEU A 65 11.32 16.58 -7.79
CA LEU A 65 11.00 17.14 -9.10
C LEU A 65 11.64 18.51 -9.31
N ASP A 66 11.59 19.38 -8.30
CA ASP A 66 12.14 20.74 -8.40
C ASP A 66 13.69 20.73 -8.43
N ASP A 67 14.31 19.74 -7.79
CA ASP A 67 15.75 19.43 -7.90
C ASP A 67 16.14 18.82 -9.27
N GLY A 68 15.19 18.70 -10.21
CA GLY A 68 15.44 18.23 -11.57
C GLY A 68 15.57 16.72 -11.71
N LYS A 69 15.10 15.92 -10.73
CA LYS A 69 15.12 14.46 -10.87
C LYS A 69 14.22 14.04 -12.04
N PRO A 70 14.73 13.23 -12.99
CA PRO A 70 13.96 12.87 -14.17
C PRO A 70 12.81 11.92 -13.81
N TRP A 71 13.03 10.97 -12.90
CA TRP A 71 12.00 9.99 -12.52
C TRP A 71 11.97 9.85 -11.01
N VAL A 72 10.82 10.07 -10.39
CA VAL A 72 10.58 9.83 -8.98
C VAL A 72 9.71 8.59 -8.86
N THR A 73 10.13 7.60 -8.06
CA THR A 73 9.37 6.38 -7.84
C THR A 73 8.83 6.38 -6.42
N VAL A 74 7.51 6.27 -6.27
CA VAL A 74 6.87 5.95 -4.99
C VAL A 74 6.48 4.48 -5.03
N THR A 75 7.01 3.72 -4.07
CA THR A 75 6.86 2.28 -4.02
C THR A 75 6.61 1.79 -2.59
N GLY A 76 6.45 0.48 -2.41
CA GLY A 76 6.07 -0.14 -1.15
C GLY A 76 5.15 -1.33 -1.37
N THR A 77 4.95 -2.13 -0.33
CA THR A 77 4.16 -3.37 -0.36
C THR A 77 2.90 -3.25 -1.24
N PRO A 78 2.64 -4.19 -2.17
CA PRO A 78 1.37 -4.25 -2.91
C PRO A 78 0.17 -4.04 -1.99
N GLY A 79 -0.84 -3.29 -2.43
CA GLY A 79 -2.03 -3.04 -1.60
C GLY A 79 -1.93 -1.92 -0.55
N ILE A 80 -0.76 -1.34 -0.32
CA ILE A 80 -0.57 -0.35 0.76
C ILE A 80 -1.15 1.06 0.50
N GLY A 81 -1.79 1.27 -0.65
CA GLY A 81 -2.41 2.56 -1.00
C GLY A 81 -1.57 3.47 -1.90
N LYS A 82 -0.59 2.96 -2.65
CA LYS A 82 0.20 3.77 -3.60
C LYS A 82 -0.66 4.48 -4.65
N SER A 83 -1.65 3.77 -5.21
CA SER A 83 -2.59 4.35 -6.19
C SER A 83 -3.53 5.38 -5.54
N VAL A 84 -3.83 5.23 -4.24
CA VAL A 84 -4.55 6.26 -3.47
C VAL A 84 -3.67 7.48 -3.23
N PHE A 85 -2.38 7.29 -2.94
CA PHE A 85 -1.44 8.40 -2.86
C PHE A 85 -1.21 9.09 -4.21
N TYR A 86 -1.26 8.36 -5.32
CA TYR A 86 -1.29 8.95 -6.68
C TYR A 86 -2.48 9.89 -6.87
N ALA A 87 -3.67 9.47 -6.43
CA ALA A 87 -4.87 10.31 -6.43
C ALA A 87 -4.70 11.55 -5.54
N TYR A 88 -4.22 11.36 -4.31
CA TYR A 88 -3.89 12.46 -3.40
C TYR A 88 -2.89 13.43 -4.05
N PHE A 89 -1.77 12.93 -4.59
CA PHE A 89 -0.70 13.75 -5.16
C PHE A 89 -1.18 14.65 -6.31
N PHE A 90 -2.14 14.16 -7.10
CA PHE A 90 -2.69 14.89 -8.23
C PHE A 90 -3.39 16.19 -7.81
N ASN A 91 -4.22 16.16 -6.76
CA ASN A 91 -5.05 17.30 -6.37
C ASN A 91 -4.22 18.54 -5.95
N PRO A 92 -3.30 18.48 -4.96
CA PRO A 92 -2.47 19.62 -4.61
C PRO A 92 -1.52 20.03 -5.74
N LEU A 93 -1.03 19.10 -6.56
CA LEU A 93 -0.22 19.46 -7.73
C LEU A 93 -0.99 20.35 -8.70
N ARG A 94 -2.25 20.00 -9.00
CA ARG A 94 -3.15 20.77 -9.87
C ARG A 94 -3.42 22.17 -9.33
N GLU A 95 -3.58 22.29 -8.02
CA GLU A 95 -3.86 23.56 -7.37
C GLU A 95 -2.63 24.47 -7.31
N ARG A 96 -1.48 23.91 -6.92
CA ARG A 96 -0.22 24.63 -6.69
C ARG A 96 0.55 24.90 -7.99
N GLU A 97 0.40 24.06 -9.02
CA GLU A 97 1.06 24.20 -10.33
C GLU A 97 0.06 24.26 -11.51
N PRO A 98 -0.79 25.30 -11.62
CA PRO A 98 -1.84 25.36 -12.64
C PRO A 98 -1.32 25.47 -14.09
N ASN A 99 -0.03 25.74 -14.27
CA ASN A 99 0.63 25.83 -15.58
C ASN A 99 1.29 24.51 -16.02
N THR A 100 1.30 23.50 -15.15
CA THR A 100 1.86 22.17 -15.46
C THR A 100 0.79 21.31 -16.12
N TRP A 101 1.11 20.76 -17.28
CA TRP A 101 0.29 19.76 -17.94
C TRP A 101 0.60 18.39 -17.37
N ILE A 102 -0.44 17.62 -17.07
CA ILE A 102 -0.30 16.28 -16.50
C ILE A 102 -0.73 15.27 -17.56
N ILE A 103 0.14 14.32 -17.86
CA ILE A 103 -0.22 13.12 -18.61
C ILE A 103 -0.30 11.97 -17.61
N ALA A 104 -1.51 11.58 -17.25
CA ALA A 104 -1.78 10.49 -16.34
C ALA A 104 -1.89 9.19 -17.12
N ILE A 105 -1.20 8.14 -16.69
CA ILE A 105 -1.15 6.85 -17.37
C ILE A 105 -1.29 5.74 -16.35
N SER A 106 -2.17 4.78 -16.61
CA SER A 106 -2.22 3.53 -15.84
C SER A 106 -1.58 2.38 -16.61
N PHE A 107 -0.90 1.48 -15.90
CA PHE A 107 -0.26 0.29 -16.45
C PHE A 107 -0.81 -0.98 -15.80
N LYS A 108 -1.30 -1.91 -16.63
CA LYS A 108 -1.69 -3.27 -16.20
C LYS A 108 -0.86 -4.30 -16.94
N ARG A 109 -0.21 -5.19 -16.18
CA ARG A 109 0.65 -6.24 -16.75
C ARG A 109 1.62 -5.69 -17.80
N GLU A 110 2.28 -4.57 -17.47
CA GLU A 110 3.26 -3.90 -18.33
C GLU A 110 2.70 -3.18 -19.57
N ASN A 111 1.40 -3.28 -19.83
CA ASN A 111 0.74 -2.55 -20.92
C ASN A 111 0.07 -1.29 -20.39
N ILE A 112 0.03 -0.25 -21.22
CA ILE A 112 -0.81 0.92 -20.98
C ILE A 112 -2.26 0.43 -20.93
N ALA A 113 -2.98 0.76 -19.87
CA ALA A 113 -4.39 0.42 -19.75
C ALA A 113 -5.29 1.62 -20.04
N GLU A 114 -4.87 2.82 -19.66
CA GLU A 114 -5.66 4.05 -19.84
C GLU A 114 -4.75 5.27 -19.76
N ILE A 115 -5.09 6.34 -20.50
CA ILE A 115 -4.39 7.62 -20.51
C ILE A 115 -5.39 8.77 -20.42
N ALA A 116 -5.06 9.78 -19.62
CA ALA A 116 -5.77 11.05 -19.58
C ALA A 116 -4.80 12.23 -19.60
N VAL A 117 -5.18 13.32 -20.28
CA VAL A 117 -4.37 14.54 -20.41
C VAL A 117 -5.07 15.72 -19.75
N TYR A 118 -4.38 16.39 -18.84
CA TYR A 118 -4.91 17.53 -18.09
C TYR A 118 -4.11 18.80 -18.40
N LYS A 119 -4.72 19.73 -19.14
CA LYS A 119 -4.10 20.97 -19.61
C LYS A 119 -4.42 22.15 -18.68
N GLY A 120 -3.69 22.32 -17.58
CA GLY A 120 -4.02 23.34 -16.56
C GLY A 120 -5.43 23.14 -16.00
N ARG A 121 -6.05 24.10 -15.28
CA ARG A 121 -7.27 23.87 -14.45
C ARG A 121 -8.53 23.29 -15.14
N GLY A 122 -8.56 23.07 -16.45
CA GLY A 122 -9.69 22.46 -17.15
C GLY A 122 -9.84 20.95 -16.92
N ASP A 123 -10.96 20.43 -17.44
CA ASP A 123 -11.33 19.01 -17.47
C ASP A 123 -10.37 18.17 -18.34
N PRO A 124 -10.23 16.87 -18.05
CA PRO A 124 -9.38 15.98 -18.85
C PRO A 124 -9.83 15.90 -20.30
N GLU A 125 -8.85 15.90 -21.21
CA GLU A 125 -9.01 15.33 -22.54
C GLU A 125 -8.66 13.84 -22.42
N GLU A 126 -9.68 12.96 -22.42
CA GLU A 126 -9.48 11.51 -22.44
C GLU A 126 -8.98 11.06 -23.81
N ILE A 127 -8.00 10.15 -23.80
CA ILE A 127 -7.55 9.46 -24.99
C ILE A 127 -8.03 8.02 -24.83
N ASP A 128 -9.01 7.61 -25.64
CA ASP A 128 -9.47 6.22 -25.70
C ASP A 128 -8.29 5.31 -26.08
N THR A 129 -8.03 4.24 -25.33
CA THR A 129 -6.85 3.39 -25.57
C THR A 129 -7.13 1.90 -25.46
N ASP A 130 -7.01 1.23 -26.60
CA ASP A 130 -6.16 0.05 -26.74
C ASP A 130 -4.72 0.51 -27.05
N VAL A 131 -3.68 -0.23 -26.63
CA VAL A 131 -2.27 0.14 -26.86
C VAL A 131 -1.93 0.02 -28.35
N THR A 132 -2.14 1.10 -29.09
CA THR A 132 -1.85 1.19 -30.53
C THR A 132 -0.73 2.20 -30.81
N SER A 133 -0.19 2.17 -32.02
CA SER A 133 0.69 3.23 -32.54
C SER A 133 0.02 4.62 -32.49
N GLU A 134 -1.31 4.67 -32.48
CA GLU A 134 -2.11 5.89 -32.40
C GLU A 134 -2.02 6.52 -31.01
N THR A 135 -1.90 5.71 -29.95
CA THR A 135 -1.67 6.19 -28.57
C THR A 135 -0.35 6.94 -28.47
N GLU A 136 0.74 6.37 -29.02
CA GLU A 136 2.05 7.03 -29.02
C GLU A 136 2.03 8.31 -29.86
N ALA A 137 1.32 8.29 -31.00
CA ALA A 137 1.13 9.49 -31.83
C ALA A 137 0.35 10.58 -31.09
N ALA A 138 -0.67 10.22 -30.31
CA ALA A 138 -1.47 11.14 -29.50
C ALA A 138 -0.62 11.78 -28.39
N ILE A 139 0.14 10.99 -27.62
CA ILE A 139 1.12 11.51 -26.65
C ILE A 139 2.11 12.44 -27.36
N GLY A 140 2.64 12.02 -28.52
CA GLY A 140 3.55 12.81 -29.34
C GLY A 140 2.96 14.16 -29.77
N LYS A 141 1.66 14.22 -30.09
CA LYS A 141 0.94 15.45 -30.43
C LYS A 141 0.83 16.38 -29.22
N VAL A 142 0.43 15.86 -28.06
CA VAL A 142 0.35 16.62 -26.80
C VAL A 142 1.71 17.18 -26.40
N LEU A 143 2.77 16.36 -26.50
CA LEU A 143 4.13 16.82 -26.22
C LEU A 143 4.59 17.90 -27.20
N LYS A 144 4.21 17.82 -28.49
CA LYS A 144 4.50 18.87 -29.48
C LYS A 144 3.75 20.16 -29.16
N GLU A 145 2.48 20.07 -28.76
CA GLU A 145 1.65 21.22 -28.34
C GLU A 145 2.27 21.91 -27.10
N ALA A 146 2.75 21.14 -26.13
CA ALA A 146 3.34 21.66 -24.90
C ALA A 146 4.71 22.34 -25.09
N ARG A 147 5.43 22.09 -26.20
CA ARG A 147 6.75 22.72 -26.49
C ARG A 147 6.70 24.24 -26.51
N ALA A 148 5.53 24.85 -26.66
CA ALA A 148 5.31 26.29 -26.64
C ALA A 148 5.31 26.93 -25.22
N ASN A 149 6.15 26.45 -24.30
CA ASN A 149 6.34 26.92 -22.91
C ASN A 149 5.43 26.30 -21.82
N LYS A 150 5.08 25.01 -21.93
CA LYS A 150 4.38 24.28 -20.84
C LYS A 150 5.27 23.21 -20.23
N LYS A 151 5.34 23.17 -18.89
CA LYS A 151 5.93 22.06 -18.15
C LYS A 151 4.99 20.86 -18.28
N VAL A 152 5.52 19.70 -18.64
CA VAL A 152 4.75 18.45 -18.74
C VAL A 152 5.29 17.45 -17.74
N LEU A 153 4.42 16.94 -16.87
CA LEU A 153 4.72 15.89 -15.90
C LEU A 153 3.90 14.63 -16.24
N PHE A 154 4.56 13.48 -16.25
CA PHE A 154 3.87 12.20 -16.31
C PHE A 154 3.57 11.69 -14.90
N LEU A 155 2.34 11.28 -14.65
CA LEU A 155 1.97 10.53 -13.46
C LEU A 155 1.59 9.11 -13.88
N CYS A 156 2.24 8.10 -13.30
CA CYS A 156 2.08 6.72 -13.72
C CYS A 156 1.58 5.85 -12.55
N ASP A 157 0.38 5.30 -12.64
CA ASP A 157 -0.09 4.26 -11.73
C ASP A 157 0.26 2.88 -12.30
N GLY A 158 1.14 2.15 -11.61
CA GLY A 158 1.72 0.91 -12.10
C GLY A 158 3.06 1.11 -12.83
N ARG A 159 3.71 -0.02 -13.15
CA ARG A 159 5.05 -0.03 -13.74
C ARG A 159 5.01 0.32 -15.24
N PRO A 160 5.71 1.37 -15.68
CA PRO A 160 5.85 1.67 -17.11
C PRO A 160 6.80 0.67 -17.80
N THR A 161 6.52 0.37 -19.06
CA THR A 161 7.43 -0.38 -19.96
C THR A 161 8.42 0.50 -20.70
N LYS A 162 8.10 1.78 -20.82
CA LYS A 162 8.89 2.77 -21.54
C LYS A 162 9.25 3.91 -20.62
N ILE A 163 10.48 4.40 -20.76
CA ILE A 163 10.95 5.59 -20.07
C ILE A 163 10.87 6.77 -21.04
N TRP A 164 10.04 7.76 -20.73
CA TRP A 164 9.95 9.02 -21.49
C TRP A 164 11.09 9.95 -21.07
N ARG A 165 12.29 9.69 -21.60
CA ARG A 165 13.57 10.30 -21.17
C ARG A 165 13.64 11.83 -21.18
N LEU A 166 12.76 12.50 -21.91
CA LEU A 166 12.77 13.96 -22.07
C LEU A 166 11.87 14.70 -21.07
N ASN A 167 11.11 13.96 -20.26
CA ASN A 167 10.12 14.54 -19.35
C ASN A 167 10.26 13.96 -17.95
N GLN A 168 9.84 14.75 -16.96
CA GLN A 168 9.78 14.26 -15.60
C GLN A 168 8.61 13.29 -15.43
N MET A 169 8.81 12.28 -14.59
CA MET A 169 7.80 11.27 -14.29
C MET A 169 7.73 11.01 -12.78
N VAL A 170 6.51 10.82 -12.27
CA VAL A 170 6.28 10.21 -10.96
C VAL A 170 5.60 8.86 -11.17
N VAL A 171 6.23 7.80 -10.67
CA VAL A 171 5.77 6.42 -10.87
C VAL A 171 5.36 5.81 -9.54
N PHE A 172 4.09 5.44 -9.42
CA PHE A 172 3.49 4.82 -8.25
C PHE A 172 3.34 3.32 -8.53
N THR A 173 4.27 2.51 -8.04
CA THR A 173 4.32 1.07 -8.40
C THR A 173 4.73 0.20 -7.23
N SER A 174 4.28 -1.06 -7.23
CA SER A 174 4.83 -2.05 -6.31
C SER A 174 6.31 -2.30 -6.62
N PRO A 175 7.12 -2.71 -5.62
CA PRO A 175 8.52 -3.03 -5.79
C PRO A 175 8.68 -4.02 -6.92
N ASN A 176 9.57 -3.69 -7.85
CA ASN A 176 9.88 -4.56 -8.97
C ASN A 176 11.36 -4.43 -9.24
N GLU A 177 12.09 -5.54 -9.12
CA GLU A 177 13.55 -5.52 -9.17
C GLU A 177 14.09 -4.99 -10.51
N LYS A 178 13.41 -5.29 -11.63
CA LYS A 178 13.79 -4.78 -12.96
C LYS A 178 13.66 -3.25 -13.02
N TRP A 179 12.54 -2.70 -12.56
CA TRP A 179 12.31 -1.25 -12.51
C TRP A 179 13.27 -0.56 -11.55
N LEU A 180 13.36 -1.04 -10.31
CA LEU A 180 14.20 -0.47 -9.27
C LEU A 180 15.67 -0.46 -9.69
N ARG A 181 16.14 -1.51 -10.38
CA ARG A 181 17.49 -1.54 -10.96
C ARG A 181 17.69 -0.49 -12.05
N ALA A 182 16.68 -0.25 -12.90
CA ALA A 182 16.75 0.74 -13.97
C ALA A 182 16.81 2.18 -13.43
N VAL A 183 16.13 2.46 -12.31
CA VAL A 183 16.09 3.80 -11.70
C VAL A 183 17.04 3.97 -10.52
N ARG A 184 17.82 2.94 -10.11
CA ARG A 184 18.65 3.01 -8.90
C ARG A 184 19.59 4.22 -8.84
N ASN A 185 20.13 4.63 -9.99
CA ASN A 185 21.13 5.70 -10.10
C ASN A 185 20.51 7.11 -10.01
N THR A 186 19.17 7.24 -10.03
CA THR A 186 18.51 8.54 -9.90
C THR A 186 18.42 9.00 -8.44
N TYR A 187 18.55 8.08 -7.48
CA TYR A 187 18.41 8.32 -6.04
C TYR A 187 17.10 9.06 -5.70
N SER A 188 15.99 8.57 -6.27
CA SER A 188 14.67 9.19 -6.20
C SER A 188 13.56 8.15 -6.03
N THR A 189 13.83 7.10 -5.25
CA THR A 189 12.86 6.08 -4.86
C THR A 189 12.46 6.29 -3.41
N LEU A 190 11.15 6.34 -3.15
CA LEU A 190 10.52 6.52 -1.85
C LEU A 190 9.69 5.27 -1.53
N PHE A 191 9.88 4.68 -0.35
CA PHE A 191 9.14 3.53 0.17
C PHE A 191 8.07 4.00 1.13
N MET A 192 6.80 3.80 0.81
CA MET A 192 5.67 4.13 1.68
C MET A 192 5.61 3.21 2.91
N PRO A 193 5.24 3.74 4.09
CA PRO A 193 5.08 2.93 5.28
C PRO A 193 3.85 2.03 5.19
N LEU A 194 3.89 0.94 5.97
CA LEU A 194 2.72 0.11 6.23
C LEU A 194 1.64 0.93 6.97
N TRP A 195 0.39 0.46 6.96
CA TRP A 195 -0.62 1.05 7.81
C TRP A 195 -0.50 0.51 9.23
N THR A 196 -0.64 1.40 10.20
CA THR A 196 -0.85 1.01 11.60
C THR A 196 -2.29 0.55 11.81
N PHE A 197 -2.53 -0.21 12.88
CA PHE A 197 -3.89 -0.63 13.23
C PHE A 197 -4.78 0.59 13.54
N GLU A 198 -4.23 1.60 14.22
CA GLU A 198 -4.90 2.85 14.51
C GLU A 198 -5.28 3.62 13.24
N GLU A 199 -4.37 3.75 12.26
CA GLU A 199 -4.69 4.38 10.97
C GLU A 199 -5.80 3.64 10.22
N LEU A 200 -5.80 2.30 10.25
CA LEU A 200 -6.85 1.51 9.60
C LEU A 200 -8.20 1.74 10.27
N ARG A 201 -8.23 1.80 11.60
CA ARG A 201 -9.44 2.06 12.38
C ARG A 201 -9.96 3.49 12.17
N GLU A 202 -9.08 4.48 12.10
CA GLU A 202 -9.44 5.85 11.71
C GLU A 202 -10.08 5.85 10.31
N ALA A 203 -9.51 5.10 9.36
CA ALA A 203 -10.03 5.02 8.00
C ALA A 203 -11.38 4.29 7.88
N THR A 204 -11.62 3.21 8.64
CA THR A 204 -12.93 2.53 8.62
C THR A 204 -14.04 3.46 9.11
N LEU A 205 -13.78 4.27 10.14
CA LEU A 205 -14.71 5.28 10.64
C LEU A 205 -14.92 6.40 9.62
N ALA A 206 -13.84 6.98 9.10
CA ALA A 206 -13.91 8.11 8.16
C ALA A 206 -14.62 7.74 6.85
N LEU A 207 -14.39 6.53 6.34
CA LEU A 207 -15.00 6.05 5.10
C LEU A 207 -16.40 5.46 5.31
N SER A 208 -16.97 5.58 6.52
CA SER A 208 -18.27 4.99 6.89
C SER A 208 -18.33 3.48 6.58
N LEU A 209 -17.20 2.79 6.72
CA LEU A 209 -17.08 1.34 6.59
C LEU A 209 -17.40 0.63 7.91
N ALA A 210 -17.66 1.36 8.99
CA ALA A 210 -18.05 0.83 10.31
C ALA A 210 -19.54 1.10 10.60
N GLY A 211 -20.26 0.16 11.25
CA GLY A 211 -21.61 0.43 11.76
C GLY A 211 -22.49 -0.80 12.05
N PRO A 212 -23.56 -0.67 12.87
CA PRO A 212 -24.47 -1.78 13.18
C PRO A 212 -25.60 -1.89 12.14
N SER A 213 -25.44 -2.83 11.21
CA SER A 213 -26.50 -3.45 10.38
C SER A 213 -27.10 -2.65 9.20
N ARG A 214 -27.19 -3.38 8.07
CA ARG A 214 -27.79 -3.11 6.74
C ARG A 214 -26.89 -2.56 5.62
N VAL A 215 -25.68 -2.10 5.93
CA VAL A 215 -24.60 -1.87 4.95
C VAL A 215 -23.43 -2.77 5.32
N LYS A 216 -22.72 -3.32 4.33
CA LYS A 216 -21.54 -4.16 4.56
C LYS A 216 -20.50 -3.33 5.31
N CYS A 217 -20.16 -3.73 6.53
CA CYS A 217 -19.31 -3.00 7.45
C CYS A 217 -18.23 -3.92 8.05
N ILE A 218 -17.11 -3.34 8.47
CA ILE A 218 -16.00 -4.04 9.11
C ILE A 218 -16.08 -3.77 10.61
N SER A 219 -16.19 -4.82 11.42
CA SER A 219 -16.12 -4.69 12.89
C SER A 219 -14.68 -4.47 13.36
N ASP A 220 -14.48 -3.94 14.58
CA ASP A 220 -13.13 -3.80 15.16
C ASP A 220 -12.44 -5.18 15.29
N ASP A 221 -13.17 -6.24 15.61
CA ASP A 221 -12.66 -7.62 15.71
C ASP A 221 -12.26 -8.19 14.33
N ASP A 222 -13.05 -7.94 13.28
CA ASP A 222 -12.70 -8.32 11.91
C ASP A 222 -11.47 -7.56 11.43
N LEU A 223 -11.39 -6.26 11.74
CA LEU A 223 -10.25 -5.43 11.39
C LEU A 223 -8.97 -5.90 12.09
N GLU A 224 -9.06 -6.27 13.37
CA GLU A 224 -7.93 -6.83 14.13
C GLU A 224 -7.50 -8.17 13.55
N THR A 225 -8.45 -9.06 13.26
CA THR A 225 -8.18 -10.35 12.61
C THR A 225 -7.46 -10.16 11.27
N ARG A 226 -7.93 -9.21 10.46
CA ARG A 226 -7.30 -8.87 9.17
C ARG A 226 -5.94 -8.23 9.35
N PHE A 227 -5.76 -7.36 10.34
CA PHE A 227 -4.46 -6.77 10.64
C PHE A 227 -3.44 -7.84 11.03
N ASN A 228 -3.83 -8.78 11.88
CA ASN A 228 -2.99 -9.92 12.28
C ASN A 228 -2.72 -10.89 11.12
N THR A 229 -3.59 -10.93 10.12
CA THR A 229 -3.44 -11.76 8.91
C THR A 229 -2.57 -11.09 7.84
N PHE A 230 -2.82 -9.81 7.54
CA PHE A 230 -2.25 -9.08 6.40
C PHE A 230 -1.30 -7.94 6.81
N GLY A 231 -0.93 -7.83 8.08
CA GLY A 231 0.12 -6.95 8.59
C GLY A 231 0.04 -5.48 8.15
N GLY A 232 -1.19 -4.95 8.07
CA GLY A 232 -1.42 -3.54 7.71
C GLY A 232 -1.50 -3.25 6.22
N VAL A 233 -1.69 -4.25 5.35
CA VAL A 233 -2.00 -3.99 3.93
C VAL A 233 -3.46 -3.55 3.79
N ALA A 234 -3.66 -2.29 3.38
CA ALA A 234 -4.95 -1.64 3.39
C ALA A 234 -5.98 -2.25 2.42
N SER A 235 -5.57 -2.73 1.24
CA SER A 235 -6.52 -3.34 0.29
C SER A 235 -7.25 -4.55 0.86
N GLU A 236 -6.57 -5.37 1.66
CA GLU A 236 -7.10 -6.57 2.28
C GLU A 236 -7.81 -6.20 3.59
N CYS A 237 -7.19 -5.35 4.43
CA CYS A 237 -7.78 -4.96 5.72
C CYS A 237 -9.10 -4.19 5.56
N LEU A 238 -9.18 -3.28 4.57
CA LEU A 238 -10.34 -2.43 4.33
C LEU A 238 -11.27 -2.96 3.24
N SER A 239 -11.09 -4.21 2.77
CA SER A 239 -11.97 -4.80 1.77
C SER A 239 -13.36 -5.03 2.35
N LEU A 240 -14.40 -4.52 1.70
CA LEU A 240 -15.77 -4.95 2.02
C LEU A 240 -16.08 -6.32 1.44
N ASP A 241 -15.26 -6.91 0.58
CA ASP A 241 -15.55 -8.21 -0.03
C ASP A 241 -14.82 -9.36 0.70
N GLU A 242 -15.55 -10.07 1.57
CA GLU A 242 -15.01 -11.26 2.28
C GLU A 242 -14.42 -12.30 1.35
N VAL A 243 -14.99 -12.51 0.16
CA VAL A 243 -14.43 -13.49 -0.80
C VAL A 243 -13.03 -13.07 -1.23
N VAL A 244 -12.80 -11.77 -1.43
CA VAL A 244 -11.48 -11.24 -1.77
C VAL A 244 -10.51 -11.38 -0.60
N VAL A 245 -10.99 -11.21 0.64
CA VAL A 245 -10.19 -11.38 1.85
C VAL A 245 -9.76 -12.84 2.01
N ASP A 246 -10.69 -13.78 1.86
CA ASP A 246 -10.42 -15.22 1.94
C ASP A 246 -9.45 -15.66 0.84
N LEU A 247 -9.65 -15.22 -0.40
CA LEU A 247 -8.72 -15.51 -1.50
C LEU A 247 -7.31 -14.96 -1.25
N ALA A 248 -7.19 -13.77 -0.65
CA ALA A 248 -5.88 -13.22 -0.29
C ALA A 248 -5.19 -14.04 0.82
N LYS A 249 -5.97 -14.54 1.79
CA LYS A 249 -5.47 -15.44 2.83
C LYS A 249 -5.05 -16.80 2.28
N ASP A 250 -5.85 -17.39 1.39
CA ASP A 250 -5.52 -18.64 0.72
C ASP A 250 -4.26 -18.51 -0.13
N TYR A 251 -4.09 -17.37 -0.81
CA TYR A 251 -2.87 -17.08 -1.57
C TYR A 251 -1.61 -17.07 -0.67
N ILE A 252 -1.68 -16.49 0.54
CA ILE A 252 -0.57 -16.55 1.51
C ILE A 252 -0.26 -18.01 1.88
N ILE A 253 -1.30 -18.80 2.18
CA ILE A 253 -1.14 -20.20 2.57
C ILE A 253 -0.48 -21.01 1.43
N ASP A 254 -0.92 -20.79 0.19
CA ASP A 254 -0.40 -21.50 -0.98
C ASP A 254 1.06 -21.14 -1.26
N GLU A 255 1.45 -19.87 -1.12
CA GLU A 255 2.84 -19.44 -1.22
C GLU A 255 3.72 -20.08 -0.12
N ILE A 256 3.23 -20.16 1.12
CA ILE A 256 3.93 -20.85 2.22
C ILE A 256 4.13 -22.34 1.92
N LYS A 257 3.14 -23.03 1.33
CA LYS A 257 3.26 -24.46 0.98
C LYS A 257 4.44 -24.74 0.03
N THR A 258 4.79 -23.77 -0.83
CA THR A 258 5.95 -23.89 -1.74
C THR A 258 7.29 -23.96 -1.01
N ILE A 259 7.35 -23.45 0.23
CA ILE A 259 8.51 -23.58 1.11
C ILE A 259 8.47 -24.97 1.73
N ASN A 260 9.19 -25.91 1.12
CA ASN A 260 9.12 -27.35 1.42
C ASN A 260 10.45 -27.93 1.94
N SER A 261 11.43 -27.08 2.25
CA SER A 261 12.74 -27.48 2.78
C SER A 261 13.40 -26.34 3.54
N LEU A 262 14.30 -26.67 4.47
CA LEU A 262 15.12 -25.69 5.19
C LEU A 262 15.99 -24.86 4.24
N GLY A 263 16.48 -25.45 3.15
CA GLY A 263 17.22 -24.73 2.11
C GLY A 263 16.38 -23.65 1.43
N LYS A 264 15.11 -23.96 1.10
CA LYS A 264 14.19 -22.97 0.51
C LYS A 264 13.83 -21.88 1.53
N LEU A 265 13.52 -22.25 2.77
CA LEU A 265 13.29 -21.29 3.88
C LEU A 265 14.45 -20.29 3.98
N ARG A 266 15.69 -20.81 4.06
CA ARG A 266 16.89 -19.99 4.17
C ARG A 266 17.07 -19.05 2.98
N SER A 267 16.84 -19.54 1.76
CA SER A 267 16.90 -18.75 0.53
C SER A 267 15.90 -17.58 0.55
N VAL A 268 14.66 -17.88 0.94
CA VAL A 268 13.57 -16.91 1.03
C VAL A 268 13.86 -15.84 2.08
N LEU A 269 14.28 -16.23 3.29
CA LEU A 269 14.61 -15.28 4.38
C LEU A 269 15.83 -14.40 4.07
N LYS A 270 16.79 -14.90 3.29
CA LYS A 270 17.95 -14.11 2.82
C LYS A 270 17.59 -13.15 1.68
N GLY A 271 16.37 -13.23 1.13
CA GLY A 271 15.95 -12.42 -0.01
C GLY A 271 16.66 -12.81 -1.31
N VAL A 272 17.09 -14.07 -1.44
CA VAL A 272 17.63 -14.58 -2.70
C VAL A 272 16.47 -14.74 -3.68
N HIS A 273 16.37 -13.78 -4.59
CA HIS A 273 15.26 -13.69 -5.54
C HIS A 273 15.41 -14.70 -6.68
N ASP A 274 14.68 -15.81 -6.62
CA ASP A 274 14.53 -16.77 -7.72
C ASP A 274 13.57 -16.26 -8.83
N GLY A 275 13.36 -14.94 -8.95
CA GLY A 275 12.35 -14.34 -9.83
C GLY A 275 10.91 -14.41 -9.31
N VAL A 276 10.70 -14.89 -8.08
CA VAL A 276 9.40 -14.90 -7.37
C VAL A 276 9.30 -13.68 -6.46
N ASP A 277 8.21 -12.93 -6.60
CA ASP A 277 7.88 -11.76 -5.79
C ASP A 277 7.18 -12.21 -4.50
N TRP A 278 7.94 -12.42 -3.41
CA TRP A 278 7.41 -12.86 -2.10
C TRP A 278 6.62 -11.79 -1.32
N HIS A 279 5.90 -10.92 -2.02
CA HIS A 279 5.27 -9.73 -1.46
C HIS A 279 4.14 -10.00 -0.47
N CYS A 280 3.58 -11.21 -0.45
CA CYS A 280 2.60 -11.63 0.55
C CYS A 280 3.25 -12.19 1.83
N LEU A 281 4.51 -12.62 1.76
CA LEU A 281 5.26 -13.17 2.90
C LEU A 281 6.20 -12.14 3.53
N PHE A 282 6.68 -11.17 2.74
CA PHE A 282 7.59 -10.12 3.20
C PHE A 282 7.10 -8.74 2.79
N TYR A 283 7.08 -7.85 3.78
CA TYR A 283 6.71 -6.46 3.57
C TYR A 283 7.92 -5.55 3.66
N TYR A 284 7.94 -4.56 2.77
CA TYR A 284 8.92 -3.49 2.80
C TYR A 284 8.44 -2.36 3.70
N PHE A 285 9.37 -1.77 4.45
CA PHE A 285 9.08 -0.59 5.25
C PHE A 285 10.27 0.38 5.20
N PRO A 286 10.00 1.70 5.29
CA PRO A 286 11.06 2.69 5.36
C PRO A 286 11.80 2.61 6.70
N VAL A 287 13.13 2.78 6.68
CA VAL A 287 13.98 2.80 7.89
C VAL A 287 14.56 4.18 8.19
N ASP A 288 14.28 5.15 7.34
CA ASP A 288 14.61 6.56 7.55
C ASP A 288 13.37 7.44 7.38
N VAL A 289 13.43 8.63 7.96
CA VAL A 289 12.32 9.59 7.97
C VAL A 289 11.89 10.05 6.57
N ASN A 290 12.78 9.97 5.57
CA ASN A 290 12.48 10.38 4.21
C ASN A 290 12.02 9.19 3.34
N GLY A 291 11.96 7.98 3.89
CA GLY A 291 11.58 6.77 3.17
C GLY A 291 12.46 6.40 1.98
N MET A 292 13.70 6.90 1.92
CA MET A 292 14.62 6.59 0.81
C MET A 292 15.36 5.26 1.01
N LYS A 293 15.52 4.83 2.26
CA LYS A 293 16.07 3.55 2.68
C LYS A 293 14.92 2.65 3.11
N ARG A 294 15.06 1.36 2.80
CA ARG A 294 14.12 0.32 3.18
C ARG A 294 14.80 -0.81 3.91
N ASP A 295 14.01 -1.54 4.67
CA ASP A 295 14.27 -2.93 5.04
C ASP A 295 13.01 -3.75 4.76
N TRP A 296 13.05 -5.05 5.05
CA TRP A 296 11.91 -5.93 4.95
C TRP A 296 11.79 -6.87 6.15
N LYS A 297 10.56 -7.30 6.44
CA LYS A 297 10.23 -8.21 7.52
C LYS A 297 9.17 -9.21 7.07
N LEU A 298 9.02 -10.31 7.82
CA LEU A 298 7.86 -11.20 7.66
C LEU A 298 6.57 -10.38 7.80
N ALA A 299 5.61 -10.67 6.93
CA ALA A 299 4.45 -9.84 6.67
C ALA A 299 3.59 -9.61 7.92
N SER A 300 3.27 -10.67 8.66
CA SER A 300 2.30 -10.63 9.76
C SER A 300 2.51 -11.78 10.76
N PRO A 301 1.92 -11.70 11.97
CA PRO A 301 1.89 -12.83 12.91
C PRO A 301 1.34 -14.12 12.28
N PHE A 302 0.29 -14.02 11.47
CA PHE A 302 -0.26 -15.17 10.74
C PHE A 302 0.77 -15.82 9.82
N VAL A 303 1.55 -15.03 9.07
CA VAL A 303 2.61 -15.57 8.21
C VAL A 303 3.69 -16.28 9.03
N VAL A 304 4.08 -15.72 10.19
CA VAL A 304 5.05 -16.35 11.10
C VAL A 304 4.54 -17.71 11.59
N GLU A 305 3.31 -17.76 12.10
CA GLU A 305 2.67 -18.98 12.59
C GLU A 305 2.60 -20.05 11.50
N ARG A 306 2.02 -19.72 10.33
CA ARG A 306 1.83 -20.69 9.24
C ARG A 306 3.14 -21.15 8.63
N LEU A 307 4.15 -20.28 8.58
CA LEU A 307 5.49 -20.67 8.17
C LEU A 307 6.12 -21.64 9.19
N ALA A 308 5.95 -21.39 10.49
CA ALA A 308 6.45 -22.26 11.55
C ALA A 308 5.81 -23.65 11.52
N GLU A 309 4.48 -23.72 11.46
CA GLU A 309 3.72 -24.96 11.31
C GLU A 309 4.19 -25.75 10.08
N ARG A 310 4.38 -25.05 8.96
CA ARG A 310 4.88 -25.67 7.72
C ARG A 310 6.28 -26.24 7.91
N MET A 311 7.19 -25.50 8.55
CA MET A 311 8.56 -25.97 8.78
C MET A 311 8.60 -27.14 9.77
N LEU A 312 7.76 -27.15 10.80
CA LEU A 312 7.62 -28.28 11.71
C LEU A 312 7.16 -29.53 10.96
N GLN A 313 6.16 -29.42 10.08
CA GLN A 313 5.73 -30.55 9.25
C GLN A 313 6.85 -31.07 8.34
N VAL A 314 7.58 -30.17 7.67
CA VAL A 314 8.67 -30.51 6.74
C VAL A 314 9.83 -31.20 7.46
N THR A 315 10.14 -30.79 8.69
CA THR A 315 11.27 -31.30 9.48
C THR A 315 10.90 -32.41 10.44
N ARG A 316 9.65 -32.89 10.43
CA ARG A 316 9.14 -33.89 11.38
C ARG A 316 9.29 -33.44 12.83
N ASN A 317 8.93 -32.18 13.09
CA ASN A 317 8.99 -31.49 14.37
C ASN A 317 10.41 -31.25 14.93
N ASP A 318 11.44 -31.29 14.08
CA ASP A 318 12.81 -30.96 14.47
C ASP A 318 13.00 -29.43 14.56
N LYS A 319 12.63 -28.87 15.71
CA LYS A 319 12.77 -27.44 16.01
C LYS A 319 14.21 -26.95 15.95
N GLU A 320 15.17 -27.75 16.41
CA GLU A 320 16.58 -27.36 16.45
C GLU A 320 17.15 -27.23 15.04
N ALA A 321 16.77 -28.13 14.12
CA ALA A 321 17.15 -28.00 12.72
C ALA A 321 16.58 -26.72 12.09
N ILE A 322 15.33 -26.34 12.42
CA ILE A 322 14.77 -25.07 11.94
C ILE A 322 15.56 -23.89 12.51
N ARG A 323 15.80 -23.84 13.82
CA ARG A 323 16.57 -22.77 14.49
C ARG A 323 17.96 -22.62 13.90
N ALA A 324 18.72 -23.70 13.84
CA ALA A 324 20.07 -23.72 13.27
C ALA A 324 20.09 -23.23 11.81
N SER A 325 19.02 -23.43 11.04
CA SER A 325 18.94 -22.97 9.65
C SER A 325 18.70 -21.47 9.50
N ILE A 326 18.19 -20.79 10.53
CA ILE A 326 17.79 -19.37 10.49
C ILE A 326 18.56 -18.48 11.48
N GLU A 327 19.38 -19.04 12.36
CA GLU A 327 20.13 -18.32 13.40
C GLU A 327 20.99 -17.17 12.84
N ASP A 328 21.60 -17.36 11.65
CA ASP A 328 22.41 -16.34 10.98
C ASP A 328 21.60 -15.30 10.19
N ILE A 329 20.27 -15.35 10.26
CA ILE A 329 19.38 -14.51 9.45
C ILE A 329 18.49 -13.67 10.36
N PRO A 330 18.77 -12.35 10.51
CA PRO A 330 17.96 -11.47 11.34
C PRO A 330 16.46 -11.50 11.03
N ARG A 331 16.08 -11.71 9.76
CA ARG A 331 14.68 -11.80 9.34
C ARG A 331 13.97 -13.07 9.80
N GLY A 332 14.71 -14.08 10.23
CA GLY A 332 14.19 -15.30 10.84
C GLY A 332 13.89 -15.16 12.32
N ALA A 333 14.28 -14.06 12.98
CA ALA A 333 14.09 -13.89 14.42
C ALA A 333 12.63 -14.07 14.89
N PRO A 334 11.59 -13.50 14.23
CA PRO A 334 10.21 -13.71 14.64
C PRO A 334 9.77 -15.19 14.56
N LEU A 335 10.34 -15.95 13.62
CA LEU A 335 10.08 -17.38 13.49
C LEU A 335 10.74 -18.16 14.63
N ALA A 336 11.96 -17.80 15.02
CA ALA A 336 12.63 -18.39 16.18
C ALA A 336 11.87 -18.10 17.48
N GLU A 337 11.47 -16.85 17.70
CA GLU A 337 10.67 -16.43 18.86
C GLU A 337 9.34 -17.21 18.95
N TRP A 338 8.67 -17.42 17.82
CA TRP A 338 7.44 -18.22 17.78
C TRP A 338 7.69 -19.68 18.19
N LEU A 339 8.79 -20.29 17.72
CA LEU A 339 9.15 -21.68 18.05
C LEU A 339 9.44 -21.86 19.55
N ASP A 340 10.05 -20.85 20.17
CA ASP A 340 10.35 -20.79 21.60
C ASP A 340 9.08 -20.63 22.44
N ALA A 341 8.13 -19.79 22.01
CA ALA A 341 6.87 -19.58 22.71
C ALA A 341 5.96 -20.83 22.70
N HIS A 342 6.14 -21.75 21.76
CA HIS A 342 5.26 -22.92 21.54
C HIS A 342 5.94 -24.26 21.88
N GLU A 343 6.68 -24.32 22.98
CA GLU A 343 7.22 -25.55 23.59
C GLU A 343 6.09 -26.52 24.01
N GLY A 344 5.61 -27.34 23.07
CA GLY A 344 4.59 -28.36 23.37
C GLY A 344 3.99 -29.06 22.15
N LEU A 345 4.03 -28.44 20.96
CA LEU A 345 3.43 -29.00 19.73
C LEU A 345 4.25 -30.15 19.10
N GLY A 346 5.39 -30.54 19.67
CA GLY A 346 6.25 -31.64 19.19
C GLY A 346 5.92 -33.03 19.75
N GLY A 347 4.88 -33.16 20.59
CA GLY A 347 4.61 -34.38 21.36
C GLY A 347 3.18 -34.88 21.25
N ALA A 348 2.69 -35.20 20.05
CA ALA A 348 1.51 -36.03 19.91
C ALA A 348 1.55 -36.83 18.60
N GLN A 349 2.27 -37.96 18.62
CA GLN A 349 1.92 -39.18 17.88
C GLN A 349 2.86 -40.33 18.30
N SER A 350 2.41 -41.07 19.31
CA SER A 350 2.72 -42.49 19.45
C SER A 350 1.72 -43.11 20.43
N SER A 351 0.60 -43.58 19.90
CA SER A 351 -0.17 -44.69 20.47
C SER A 351 -0.84 -45.40 19.31
#